data_AF-A0A935ZF15-F1
#
_entry.id   AF-A0A935ZF15-F1
#
_cell.length_a   1.000
_cell.length_b   1.000
_cell.length_c   1.000
_cell.angle_alpha   90.00
_cell.angle_beta   90.00
_cell.angle_gamma   90.00
#
_symmetry.space_group_name_H-M   'P 1'
#
loop_
_entity.id
_entity.type
_entity.pdbx_description
1 polymer ?
#
loop_
_entity_poly.entity_id
_entity_poly.type
_entity_poly.pdbx_seq_one_letter_code
_entity_poly.pdbx_strand_id
1 'polypeptide(L)'
;MDAQALSGWLAVLDKLSYYDLLGVPKSATHDDLRRAFHAFAETFHPDAHRARPPNEQGAVETIFKRGAEAFRVLSEPGLRAQYDQALTLVTDQGSARAAVATRTVTTNSIAPAPARLLDTVRSPGARPFVLRAEELAKKGDFKQAKLQLTMALHMERGNVRLEAFAKELDENAKKQAADEKSNWKK
;
A
#
# COMPACT_ATOMS: atom_id res chain seq x y z
N MET A 1 -3.48 32.21 13.03
CA MET A 1 -3.38 30.95 13.81
C MET A 1 -2.53 31.19 15.04
N ASP A 2 -3.09 30.91 16.20
CA ASP A 2 -2.45 31.05 17.51
C ASP A 2 -1.78 29.73 17.93
N ALA A 3 -0.78 29.79 18.82
CA ALA A 3 -0.06 28.61 19.29
C ALA A 3 -0.99 27.55 19.93
N GLN A 4 -2.05 27.99 20.61
CA GLN A 4 -3.08 27.13 21.20
C GLN A 4 -3.90 26.37 20.15
N ALA A 5 -4.09 26.96 18.97
CA ALA A 5 -4.78 26.29 17.88
C ALA A 5 -3.90 25.18 17.29
N LEU A 6 -2.60 25.42 17.13
CA LEU A 6 -1.64 24.43 16.63
C LEU A 6 -1.52 23.22 17.56
N SER A 7 -1.48 23.44 18.88
CA SER A 7 -1.47 22.35 19.86
C SER A 7 -2.79 21.57 19.86
N GLY A 8 -3.93 22.25 19.66
CA GLY A 8 -5.22 21.61 19.46
C GLY A 8 -5.24 20.67 18.25
N TRP A 9 -4.73 21.14 17.11
CA TRP A 9 -4.59 20.33 15.88
C TRP A 9 -3.70 19.10 16.09
N LEU A 10 -2.55 19.25 16.75
CA LEU A 10 -1.67 18.13 17.11
C LEU A 10 -2.37 17.07 17.97
N ALA A 11 -3.22 17.47 18.91
CA ALA A 11 -3.92 16.54 19.79
C ALA A 11 -5.03 15.74 19.09
N VAL A 12 -5.60 16.28 18.00
CA VAL A 12 -6.67 15.63 17.22
C VAL A 12 -6.17 14.96 15.95
N LEU A 13 -4.96 15.28 15.51
CA LEU A 13 -4.33 14.80 14.26
C LEU A 13 -4.29 13.28 14.12
N ASP A 14 -4.00 12.57 15.20
CA ASP A 14 -3.99 11.10 15.23
C ASP A 14 -5.40 10.47 15.24
N LYS A 15 -6.41 11.26 15.64
CA LYS A 15 -7.81 10.80 15.76
C LYS A 15 -8.63 11.11 14.51
N LEU A 16 -8.23 12.11 13.73
CA LEU A 16 -8.93 12.53 12.52
C LEU A 16 -8.65 11.57 11.36
N SER A 17 -9.69 11.23 10.61
CA SER A 17 -9.55 10.52 9.34
C SER A 17 -8.84 11.42 8.32
N TYR A 18 -8.23 10.83 7.28
CA TYR A 18 -7.63 11.61 6.19
C TYR A 18 -8.66 12.50 5.47
N TYR A 19 -9.92 12.06 5.42
CA TYR A 19 -11.04 12.84 4.90
C TYR A 19 -11.34 14.06 5.78
N ASP A 20 -11.41 13.88 7.09
CA ASP A 20 -11.68 14.97 8.04
C ASP A 20 -10.52 15.96 8.11
N LEU A 21 -9.29 15.48 7.98
CA LEU A 21 -8.08 16.32 7.97
C LEU A 21 -8.06 17.29 6.79
N LEU A 22 -8.46 16.82 5.60
CA LEU A 22 -8.58 17.66 4.41
C LEU A 22 -9.94 18.38 4.32
N GLY A 23 -10.88 18.09 5.24
CA GLY A 23 -12.22 18.67 5.22
C GLY A 23 -13.07 18.24 4.02
N VAL A 24 -12.82 17.05 3.47
CA VAL A 24 -13.53 16.54 2.29
C VAL A 24 -14.44 15.35 2.63
N PRO A 25 -15.58 15.19 1.96
CA PRO A 25 -16.42 14.01 2.14
C PRO A 25 -15.76 12.75 1.57
N LYS A 26 -16.17 11.57 2.06
CA LYS A 26 -15.72 10.28 1.50
C LYS A 26 -16.09 10.08 0.03
N SER A 27 -17.06 10.82 -0.48
CA SER A 27 -17.46 10.85 -1.90
C SER A 27 -16.66 11.84 -2.75
N ALA A 28 -15.69 12.55 -2.16
CA ALA A 28 -14.91 13.56 -2.86
C ALA A 28 -14.14 12.98 -4.05
N THR A 29 -14.14 13.73 -5.15
CA THR A 29 -13.39 13.40 -6.35
C THR A 29 -11.92 13.79 -6.20
N HIS A 30 -11.07 13.34 -7.12
CA HIS A 30 -9.66 13.73 -7.14
C HIS A 30 -9.46 15.25 -7.28
N ASP A 31 -10.35 15.93 -8.02
CA ASP A 31 -10.31 17.39 -8.18
C ASP A 31 -10.63 18.11 -6.85
N ASP A 32 -11.63 17.62 -6.12
CA ASP A 32 -11.98 18.14 -4.80
C ASP A 32 -10.85 17.96 -3.79
N LEU A 33 -10.19 16.79 -3.81
CA LEU A 33 -9.01 16.52 -2.97
C LEU A 33 -7.87 17.48 -3.28
N ARG A 34 -7.62 17.76 -4.57
CA ARG A 34 -6.56 18.69 -4.98
C ARG A 34 -6.85 20.12 -4.52
N ARG A 35 -8.10 20.57 -4.68
CA ARG A 35 -8.55 21.89 -4.22
C ARG A 35 -8.45 22.03 -2.69
N ALA A 36 -8.91 21.01 -1.95
CA ALA A 36 -8.84 21.00 -0.50
C ALA A 36 -7.39 20.99 0.01
N PHE A 37 -6.52 20.18 -0.60
CA PHE A 37 -5.11 20.15 -0.26
C PHE A 37 -4.41 21.48 -0.54
N HIS A 38 -4.75 22.17 -1.62
CA HIS A 38 -4.23 23.51 -1.91
C HIS A 38 -4.58 24.51 -0.80
N ALA A 39 -5.87 24.58 -0.43
CA ALA A 39 -6.33 25.46 0.64
C ALA A 39 -5.69 25.11 2.01
N PHE A 40 -5.51 23.82 2.27
CA PHE A 40 -4.80 23.35 3.47
C PHE A 40 -3.32 23.75 3.44
N ALA A 41 -2.64 23.59 2.30
CA ALA A 41 -1.25 23.94 2.13
C ALA A 41 -1.01 25.44 2.29
N GLU A 42 -1.89 26.29 1.77
CA GLU A 42 -1.82 27.75 1.99
C GLU A 42 -1.92 28.12 3.47
N THR A 43 -2.70 27.36 4.24
CA THR A 43 -2.91 27.61 5.67
C THR A 43 -1.76 27.11 6.54
N PHE A 44 -1.15 25.98 6.19
CA PHE A 44 -0.12 25.29 6.99
C PHE A 44 1.26 25.27 6.31
N HIS A 45 1.53 26.15 5.35
CA HIS A 45 2.80 26.14 4.63
C HIS A 45 3.96 26.46 5.59
N PRO A 46 5.06 25.66 5.59
CA PRO A 46 6.19 25.91 6.48
C PRO A 46 6.88 27.25 6.17
N ASP A 47 6.86 27.69 4.90
CA ASP A 47 7.48 28.97 4.49
C ASP A 47 6.77 30.19 5.08
N ALA A 48 5.44 30.17 5.12
CA ALA A 48 4.63 31.24 5.72
C ALA A 48 4.78 31.30 7.26
N HIS A 49 5.38 30.27 7.86
CA HIS A 49 5.58 30.14 9.30
C HIS A 49 7.06 30.08 9.71
N ARG A 50 8.00 30.40 8.80
CA ARG A 50 9.44 30.47 9.11
C ARG A 50 9.82 31.48 10.19
N ALA A 51 9.02 32.53 10.40
CA ALA A 51 9.28 33.55 11.41
C ALA A 51 8.76 33.18 12.82
N ARG A 52 8.12 32.01 12.98
CA ARG A 52 7.56 31.54 14.25
C ARG A 52 8.63 30.94 15.17
N PRO A 53 8.36 30.77 16.47
CA PRO A 53 9.27 30.05 17.35
C PRO A 53 9.39 28.56 16.96
N PRO A 54 10.51 27.89 17.29
CA PRO A 54 10.83 26.54 16.79
C PRO A 54 9.79 25.47 17.15
N ASN A 55 9.15 25.61 18.30
CA ASN A 55 8.08 24.74 18.75
C ASN A 55 6.82 24.82 17.86
N GLU A 56 6.44 26.03 17.43
CA GLU A 56 5.32 26.25 16.52
C GLU A 56 5.66 25.83 15.10
N GLN A 57 6.90 26.03 14.65
CA GLN A 57 7.36 25.54 13.35
C GLN A 57 7.26 24.02 13.25
N GLY A 58 7.74 23.29 14.27
CA GLY A 58 7.65 21.83 14.30
C GLY A 58 6.20 21.33 14.34
N ALA A 59 5.30 22.08 15.00
CA ALA A 59 3.87 21.78 15.01
C ALA A 59 3.25 21.92 13.61
N VAL A 60 3.49 23.06 12.94
CA VAL A 60 3.02 23.32 11.57
C VAL A 60 3.56 22.28 10.60
N GLU A 61 4.85 21.94 10.69
CA GLU A 61 5.48 20.94 9.83
C GLU A 61 4.84 19.56 10.01
N THR A 62 4.56 19.17 11.25
CA THR A 62 3.88 17.90 11.55
C THR A 62 2.46 17.87 10.96
N ILE A 63 1.70 18.95 11.13
CA ILE A 63 0.35 19.08 10.55
C ILE A 63 0.41 19.00 9.02
N PHE A 64 1.33 19.74 8.41
CA PHE A 64 1.52 19.74 6.96
C PHE A 64 1.89 18.37 6.42
N LYS A 65 2.84 17.67 7.07
CA LYS A 65 3.23 16.30 6.69
C LYS A 65 2.06 15.33 6.72
N ARG A 66 1.20 15.41 7.75
CA ARG A 66 0.01 14.55 7.82
C ARG A 66 -0.99 14.88 6.71
N GLY A 67 -1.22 16.17 6.42
CA GLY A 67 -2.09 16.59 5.32
C GLY A 67 -1.58 16.09 3.96
N ALA A 68 -0.26 16.13 3.73
CA ALA A 68 0.36 15.60 2.53
C ALA A 68 0.24 14.07 2.42
N GLU A 69 0.38 13.34 3.53
CA GLU A 69 0.14 11.90 3.60
C GLU A 69 -1.32 11.56 3.27
N ALA A 70 -2.27 12.29 3.87
CA ALA A 70 -3.69 12.15 3.61
C ALA A 70 -4.01 12.36 2.12
N PHE A 71 -3.50 13.43 1.52
CA PHE A 71 -3.70 13.69 0.09
C PHE A 71 -3.12 12.56 -0.77
N ARG A 72 -1.89 12.11 -0.49
CA ARG A 72 -1.23 11.02 -1.25
C ARG A 72 -2.01 9.70 -1.20
N VAL A 73 -2.56 9.36 -0.03
CA VAL A 73 -3.36 8.13 0.13
C VAL A 73 -4.70 8.26 -0.59
N LEU A 74 -5.36 9.41 -0.47
CA LEU A 74 -6.69 9.63 -1.06
C LEU A 74 -6.65 9.93 -2.56
N SER A 75 -5.55 10.47 -3.09
CA SER A 75 -5.39 10.76 -4.51
C SER A 75 -5.22 9.48 -5.33
N GLU A 76 -4.55 8.48 -4.76
CA GLU A 76 -4.26 7.21 -5.42
C GLU A 76 -5.41 6.22 -5.22
N PRO A 77 -6.11 5.77 -6.28
CA PRO A 77 -7.29 4.90 -6.16
C PRO A 77 -6.99 3.60 -5.40
N GLY A 78 -5.81 3.02 -5.62
CA GLY A 78 -5.38 1.79 -4.97
C GLY A 78 -5.06 1.96 -3.48
N LEU A 79 -4.52 3.11 -3.07
CA LEU A 79 -4.26 3.39 -1.65
C LEU A 79 -5.54 3.80 -0.93
N ARG A 80 -6.40 4.61 -1.57
CA ARG A 80 -7.72 4.98 -1.05
C ARG A 80 -8.57 3.76 -0.76
N ALA A 81 -8.63 2.80 -1.69
CA ALA A 81 -9.37 1.56 -1.48
C ALA A 81 -8.86 0.76 -0.27
N GLN A 82 -7.53 0.68 -0.08
CA GLN A 82 -6.94 0.01 1.08
C GLN A 82 -7.26 0.75 2.38
N TYR A 83 -7.22 2.08 2.37
CA TYR A 83 -7.58 2.91 3.51
C TYR A 83 -9.06 2.76 3.88
N ASP A 84 -9.96 2.78 2.90
CA ASP A 84 -11.40 2.60 3.10
C ASP A 84 -11.74 1.19 3.63
N GLN A 85 -11.04 0.16 3.16
CA GLN A 85 -11.15 -1.20 3.68
C GLN A 85 -10.70 -1.28 5.14
N ALA A 86 -9.55 -0.70 5.49
CA ALA A 86 -9.06 -0.65 6.86
C ALA A 86 -10.03 0.09 7.80
N LEU A 87 -10.62 1.19 7.33
CA LEU A 87 -11.61 1.96 8.08
C LEU A 87 -12.90 1.16 8.36
N THR A 88 -13.33 0.36 7.38
CA THR A 88 -14.50 -0.53 7.53
C THR A 88 -14.22 -1.69 8.48
N LEU A 89 -13.02 -2.26 8.46
CA LEU A 89 -12.63 -3.34 9.38
C LEU A 89 -12.57 -2.86 10.84
N VAL A 90 -12.20 -1.61 11.08
CA VAL A 90 -12.19 -1.00 12.42
C VAL A 90 -13.61 -0.74 12.94
N THR A 91 -14.57 -0.42 12.07
CA THR A 91 -15.95 -0.13 12.52
C THR A 91 -16.75 -1.38 12.89
N ASP A 92 -16.30 -2.57 12.48
CA ASP A 92 -16.98 -3.85 12.73
C ASP A 92 -16.66 -4.46 14.11
N GLN A 93 -15.52 -4.10 14.71
CA GLN A 93 -15.08 -4.63 16.02
C GLN A 93 -15.81 -4.00 17.24
N GLY A 94 -16.80 -3.13 17.01
CA GLY A 94 -17.54 -2.42 18.06
C GLY A 94 -19.06 -2.61 18.06
N SER A 95 -19.66 -3.39 17.16
CA SER A 95 -21.12 -3.52 17.10
C SER A 95 -21.60 -4.87 16.54
N ALA A 96 -21.12 -5.97 17.12
CA ALA A 96 -21.72 -7.28 16.92
C ALA A 96 -22.77 -7.59 17.99
N ARG A 97 -23.96 -6.97 17.91
CA ARG A 97 -25.21 -7.59 18.40
C ARG A 97 -26.39 -7.21 17.50
N ALA A 98 -27.08 -8.26 17.06
CA ALA A 98 -28.36 -8.29 16.35
C ALA A 98 -28.31 -8.06 14.83
N ALA A 99 -28.17 -9.16 14.07
CA ALA A 99 -29.32 -9.73 13.38
C ALA A 99 -28.91 -11.05 12.71
N VAL A 100 -29.51 -12.13 13.20
CA VAL A 100 -29.62 -13.40 12.48
C VAL A 100 -30.34 -13.14 11.16
N ALA A 101 -29.66 -13.40 10.05
CA ALA A 101 -30.30 -13.62 8.76
C ALA A 101 -29.58 -14.78 8.07
N THR A 102 -30.23 -15.93 8.14
CA THR A 102 -29.98 -17.13 7.34
C THR A 102 -29.76 -16.78 5.87
N ARG A 103 -28.57 -17.04 5.33
CA ARG A 103 -28.40 -17.46 3.93
C ARG A 103 -27.37 -18.57 3.82
N THR A 104 -27.93 -19.75 3.63
CA THR A 104 -27.43 -20.91 2.90
C THR A 104 -26.33 -20.62 1.85
N VAL A 105 -25.30 -21.49 1.87
CA VAL A 105 -24.56 -22.11 0.74
C VAL A 105 -24.11 -21.18 -0.39
N THR A 106 -22.79 -21.14 -0.64
CA THR A 106 -22.18 -21.58 -1.92
C THR A 106 -20.66 -21.59 -1.76
N THR A 107 -20.09 -22.79 -1.70
CA THR A 107 -18.73 -23.06 -2.16
C THR A 107 -18.68 -22.77 -3.67
N ASN A 108 -18.11 -21.65 -4.12
CA ASN A 108 -17.51 -21.63 -5.45
C ASN A 108 -16.57 -20.43 -5.67
N SER A 109 -15.28 -20.73 -5.76
CA SER A 109 -14.24 -20.11 -6.57
C SER A 109 -14.48 -18.70 -7.14
N ILE A 110 -13.84 -17.71 -6.51
CA ILE A 110 -13.19 -16.61 -7.25
C ILE A 110 -11.70 -16.94 -7.18
N ALA A 111 -11.06 -17.04 -8.35
CA ALA A 111 -9.68 -17.48 -8.56
C ALA A 111 -8.71 -17.03 -7.45
N PRO A 112 -7.77 -17.87 -6.99
CA PRO A 112 -6.70 -17.37 -6.15
C PRO A 112 -5.97 -16.29 -6.96
N ALA A 113 -6.05 -15.04 -6.54
CA ALA A 113 -4.95 -14.11 -6.83
C ALA A 113 -3.68 -14.89 -6.47
N PRO A 114 -2.65 -14.92 -7.34
CA PRO A 114 -1.49 -15.79 -7.12
C PRO A 114 -1.02 -15.50 -5.71
N ALA A 115 -1.14 -16.50 -4.83
CA ALA A 115 -0.82 -16.35 -3.42
C ALA A 115 0.56 -15.69 -3.40
N ARG A 116 0.68 -14.48 -2.84
CA ARG A 116 1.95 -13.74 -2.89
C ARG A 116 3.00 -14.68 -2.36
N LEU A 117 4.14 -14.80 -3.05
CA LEU A 117 5.14 -15.77 -2.62
C LEU A 117 5.62 -15.49 -1.19
N LEU A 118 5.55 -14.23 -0.78
CA LEU A 118 5.80 -13.78 0.58
C LEU A 118 4.95 -14.49 1.64
N ASP A 119 3.69 -14.84 1.33
CA ASP A 119 2.80 -15.58 2.24
C ASP A 119 3.21 -17.06 2.40
N THR A 120 4.07 -17.55 1.51
CA THR A 120 4.55 -18.94 1.54
C THR A 120 5.81 -19.09 2.39
N VAL A 121 6.46 -17.98 2.74
CA VAL A 121 7.75 -17.95 3.44
C VAL A 121 7.55 -17.84 4.95
N ARG A 122 7.99 -18.86 5.69
CA ARG A 122 7.94 -18.85 7.17
C ARG A 122 9.16 -18.15 7.76
N SER A 123 10.34 -18.31 7.17
CA SER A 123 11.59 -17.73 7.68
C SER A 123 11.76 -16.25 7.32
N PRO A 124 12.05 -15.36 8.30
CA PRO A 124 12.23 -13.94 8.05
C PRO A 124 13.42 -13.64 7.13
N GLY A 125 14.46 -14.47 7.13
CA GLY A 125 15.63 -14.31 6.26
C GLY A 125 15.37 -14.56 4.77
N ALA A 126 14.37 -15.39 4.44
CA ALA A 126 14.03 -15.72 3.05
C ALA A 126 13.08 -14.69 2.39
N ARG A 127 12.36 -13.90 3.20
CA ARG A 127 11.42 -12.86 2.73
C ARG A 127 12.03 -11.83 1.76
N PRO A 128 13.20 -11.21 2.02
CA PRO A 128 13.77 -10.22 1.11
C PRO A 128 14.14 -10.79 -0.26
N PHE A 129 14.56 -12.06 -0.31
CA PHE A 129 14.89 -12.73 -1.57
C PHE A 129 13.64 -13.00 -2.40
N VAL A 130 12.56 -13.44 -1.77
CA VAL A 130 11.28 -13.67 -2.44
C VAL A 130 10.66 -12.37 -2.95
N LEU A 131 10.74 -11.30 -2.16
CA LEU A 131 10.26 -9.98 -2.59
C LEU A 131 11.00 -9.47 -3.83
N ARG A 132 12.34 -9.62 -3.85
CA ARG A 132 13.15 -9.29 -5.02
C ARG A 132 12.84 -10.17 -6.22
N ALA A 133 12.61 -11.47 -6.01
CA ALA A 133 12.24 -12.38 -7.09
C ALA A 133 10.94 -11.97 -7.76
N GLU A 134 9.90 -11.61 -6.98
CA GLU A 134 8.63 -11.10 -7.51
C GLU A 134 8.81 -9.80 -8.30
N GLU A 135 9.65 -8.88 -7.81
CA GLU A 135 9.93 -7.63 -8.50
C GLU A 135 10.67 -7.85 -9.84
N LEU A 136 11.69 -8.70 -9.85
CA LEU A 136 12.47 -9.02 -11.06
C LEU A 136 11.62 -9.76 -12.09
N ALA A 137 10.72 -10.65 -11.65
CA ALA A 137 9.78 -11.33 -12.52
C ALA A 137 8.81 -10.34 -13.20
N LYS A 138 8.34 -9.32 -12.47
CA LYS A 138 7.51 -8.24 -13.05
C LYS A 138 8.26 -7.38 -14.06
N LYS A 139 9.57 -7.21 -13.87
CA LYS A 139 10.45 -6.52 -14.82
C LYS A 139 10.82 -7.38 -16.05
N GLY A 140 10.37 -8.64 -16.09
CA GLY A 140 10.69 -9.58 -17.16
C GLY A 140 12.10 -10.17 -17.08
N ASP A 141 12.80 -9.97 -15.96
CA ASP A 141 14.15 -10.49 -15.73
C ASP A 141 14.09 -11.82 -14.97
N PHE A 142 13.53 -12.83 -15.65
CA PHE A 142 13.25 -14.14 -15.06
C PHE A 142 14.52 -14.88 -14.60
N LYS A 143 15.66 -14.61 -15.23
CA LYS A 143 16.97 -15.19 -14.86
C LYS A 143 17.41 -14.70 -13.49
N GLN A 144 17.34 -13.40 -13.24
CA GLN A 144 17.69 -12.84 -11.94
C GLN A 144 16.66 -13.22 -10.87
N ALA A 145 15.38 -13.25 -11.23
CA ALA A 145 14.32 -13.68 -10.33
C ALA A 145 14.53 -15.13 -9.83
N LYS A 146 14.94 -16.05 -10.71
CA LYS A 146 15.31 -17.44 -10.35
C LYS A 146 16.47 -17.50 -9.37
N LEU A 147 17.52 -16.69 -9.57
CA LEU A 147 18.67 -16.65 -8.65
C LEU A 147 18.25 -16.28 -7.22
N GLN A 148 17.36 -15.28 -7.08
CA GLN A 148 16.84 -14.87 -5.78
C GLN A 148 16.00 -15.98 -5.12
N LEU A 149 15.17 -16.70 -5.89
CA LEU A 149 14.43 -17.86 -5.34
C LEU A 149 15.33 -19.02 -4.94
N THR A 150 16.41 -19.27 -5.67
CA THR A 150 17.39 -20.29 -5.27
C THR A 150 18.01 -19.97 -3.91
N MET A 151 18.32 -18.68 -3.65
CA MET A 151 18.78 -18.23 -2.33
C MET A 151 17.69 -18.40 -1.26
N ALA A 152 16.43 -18.09 -1.58
CA ALA A 152 15.31 -18.30 -0.68
C ALA A 152 15.08 -19.79 -0.35
N LEU A 153 15.18 -20.68 -1.34
CA LEU A 153 15.06 -22.13 -1.19
C LEU A 153 16.20 -22.73 -0.36
N HIS A 154 17.40 -22.13 -0.39
CA HIS A 154 18.50 -22.55 0.47
C HIS A 154 18.17 -22.33 1.96
N MET A 155 17.41 -21.28 2.26
CA MET A 155 16.97 -20.93 3.62
C MET A 155 15.66 -21.63 4.02
N GLU A 156 14.78 -21.92 3.06
CA GLU A 156 13.48 -22.58 3.25
C GLU A 156 13.45 -23.92 2.49
N ARG A 157 14.33 -24.86 2.90
CA ARG A 157 14.41 -26.18 2.28
C ARG A 157 13.07 -26.91 2.41
N GLY A 158 12.53 -27.39 1.29
CA GLY A 158 11.28 -28.15 1.24
C GLY A 158 10.03 -27.30 1.00
N ASN A 159 10.16 -26.01 0.69
CA ASN A 159 9.00 -25.18 0.33
C ASN A 159 8.56 -25.43 -1.12
N VAL A 160 7.55 -26.29 -1.28
CA VAL A 160 6.98 -26.71 -2.58
C VAL A 160 6.48 -25.52 -3.41
N ARG A 161 6.00 -24.45 -2.76
CA ARG A 161 5.48 -23.26 -3.47
C ARG A 161 6.60 -22.41 -4.08
N LEU A 162 7.71 -22.24 -3.36
CA LEU A 162 8.90 -21.56 -3.89
C LEU A 162 9.53 -22.35 -5.04
N GLU A 163 9.54 -23.68 -4.94
CA GLU A 163 10.06 -24.56 -5.98
C GLU A 163 9.18 -24.51 -7.25
N ALA A 164 7.85 -24.55 -7.09
CA ALA A 164 6.91 -24.40 -8.19
C ALA A 164 7.10 -23.06 -8.91
N PHE A 165 7.29 -21.98 -8.18
CA PHE A 165 7.50 -20.67 -8.76
C PHE A 165 8.88 -20.53 -9.45
N ALA A 166 9.93 -21.12 -8.89
CA ALA A 166 11.23 -21.17 -9.55
C ALA A 166 11.17 -21.91 -10.90
N LYS A 167 10.34 -22.96 -10.98
CA LYS A 167 10.08 -23.69 -12.23
C LYS A 167 9.27 -22.86 -13.22
N GLU A 168 8.26 -22.12 -12.76
CA GLU A 168 7.48 -21.22 -13.61
C GLU A 168 8.35 -20.12 -14.25
N LEU A 169 9.24 -19.50 -13.48
CA LEU A 169 10.19 -18.51 -14.01
C LEU A 169 11.14 -19.10 -15.05
N ASP A 170 11.59 -20.34 -14.87
CA ASP A 170 12.43 -21.04 -15.83
C ASP A 170 11.71 -21.25 -17.17
N GLU A 171 10.44 -21.66 -17.12
CA GLU A 171 9.60 -21.80 -18.31
C GLU A 171 9.33 -20.45 -18.98
N ASN A 172 9.07 -19.38 -18.21
CA ASN A 172 8.89 -18.04 -18.77
C ASN A 172 10.18 -17.49 -19.38
N ALA A 173 11.35 -17.76 -18.78
CA ALA A 173 12.65 -17.41 -19.35
C ALA A 173 12.89 -18.12 -20.70
N LYS A 174 12.52 -19.40 -20.82
CA LYS A 174 12.61 -20.15 -22.08
C LYS A 174 11.67 -19.61 -23.15
N LYS A 175 10.42 -19.29 -22.77
CA LYS A 175 9.43 -18.68 -23.68
C LYS A 175 9.89 -17.32 -24.18
N GLN A 176 10.41 -16.46 -23.30
CA GLN A 176 10.97 -15.16 -23.68
C GLN A 176 12.14 -15.31 -24.65
N ALA A 177 13.05 -16.26 -24.39
CA ALA A 177 14.17 -16.54 -25.28
C ALA A 177 13.73 -17.16 -26.64
N ALA A 178 12.62 -17.90 -26.68
CA ALA A 178 12.06 -18.45 -27.92
C ALA A 178 11.36 -17.37 -28.75
N ASP A 179 10.63 -16.46 -28.10
CA ASP A 179 9.98 -15.31 -28.73
C ASP A 179 11.01 -14.35 -29.33
N GLU A 180 12.09 -14.06 -28.61
CA GLU A 180 13.22 -13.25 -29.09
C GLU A 180 13.87 -13.87 -30.35
N LYS A 181 14.06 -15.19 -30.37
CA LYS A 181 14.57 -15.92 -31.55
C LYS A 181 13.60 -15.93 -32.73
N SER A 182 12.30 -15.92 -32.47
CA SER A 182 11.27 -15.85 -33.51
C SER A 182 11.17 -14.45 -34.12
N ASN A 183 11.37 -13.41 -33.31
CA ASN A 183 11.34 -12.02 -33.74
C ASN A 183 12.51 -11.63 -34.65
N TRP A 184 13.68 -12.28 -34.53
CA TRP A 184 14.84 -12.06 -35.41
C TRP A 184 14.70 -12.71 -36.81
N LYS A 185 13.76 -13.64 -36.99
CA LYS A 185 13.57 -14.41 -38.24
C LYS A 185 12.47 -13.85 -39.17
N LYS A 186 11.88 -12.71 -38.80
CA LYS A 186 10.84 -12.01 -39.58
C LYS A 186 11.41 -10.76 -40.22
#